data_AF-A0A951T0S9-F1
#
_entry.id   AF-A0A951T0S9-F1
#
_cell.length_a   1.000
_cell.length_b   1.000
_cell.length_c   1.000
_cell.angle_alpha   90.00
_cell.angle_beta   90.00
_cell.angle_gamma   90.00
#
_symmetry.space_group_name_H-M   'P 1'
#
loop_
_entity.id
_entity.type
_entity.pdbx_description
1 polymer ?
#
loop_
_entity_poly.entity_id
_entity_poly.type
_entity_poly.pdbx_seq_one_letter_code
_entity_poly.pdbx_strand_id
1 'polypeptide(L)'
;MEVIKSEQEKGRSFVNKLSVGERQLAAAIRMYFLELDPLAIHTVSSAAHNVLADLLQERGKDASVHGVIYGIIRAAKDLHSGAITEKEIQNWGEGAFELVKQYSKLFEEDPDLDLDQINSSAPSEFVRAYWADRRRSYNYLKHADRDARALLDEATINNEDTILQAIVCSQHLNMKHTADKHFFFCAMIALGKMKGNDQQPFDLEFLMRGMSQKEIMALGRRNLCQASYPDDEDYRESAQEQMDENLKHLDEQDVQFFQAD
;
A
#
# COMPACT_ATOMS: atom_id res chain seq x y z
N MET A 1 -19.46 0.55 -9.61
CA MET A 1 -20.15 0.50 -8.31
C MET A 1 -19.95 1.85 -7.65
N GLU A 2 -20.98 2.70 -7.57
CA GLU A 2 -20.81 4.01 -6.92
C GLU A 2 -20.50 3.81 -5.43
N VAL A 3 -19.38 4.36 -4.98
CA VAL A 3 -19.10 4.49 -3.56
C VAL A 3 -20.15 5.43 -3.00
N ILE A 4 -21.15 4.88 -2.30
CA ILE A 4 -22.16 5.66 -1.60
C ILE A 4 -21.40 6.57 -0.63
N LYS A 5 -21.27 7.85 -0.98
CA LYS A 5 -20.74 8.88 -0.07
C LYS A 5 -21.61 8.82 1.17
N SER A 6 -21.00 8.80 2.36
CA SER A 6 -21.81 8.77 3.58
C SER A 6 -22.61 10.07 3.67
N GLU A 7 -23.89 10.03 3.35
CA GLU A 7 -24.77 11.15 3.59
C GLU A 7 -24.90 11.29 5.10
N GLN A 8 -24.43 12.43 5.63
CA GLN A 8 -24.63 12.79 7.02
C GLN A 8 -26.05 13.32 7.16
N GLU A 9 -27.00 12.43 7.43
CA GLU A 9 -28.37 12.82 7.72
C GLU A 9 -28.57 12.88 9.25
N LYS A 10 -28.86 14.07 9.78
CA LYS A 10 -29.27 14.28 11.20
C LYS A 10 -28.33 13.62 12.23
N GLY A 11 -27.01 13.76 12.06
CA GLY A 11 -26.02 13.19 12.99
C GLY A 11 -25.84 11.67 12.90
N ARG A 12 -26.43 11.01 11.89
CA ARG A 12 -26.18 9.61 11.55
C ARG A 12 -25.26 9.54 10.34
N SER A 13 -24.30 8.63 10.38
CA SER A 13 -23.43 8.35 9.24
C SER A 13 -23.78 6.97 8.70
N PHE A 14 -24.12 6.87 7.41
CA PHE A 14 -24.14 5.59 6.74
C PHE A 14 -22.71 5.05 6.62
N VAL A 15 -22.50 3.82 7.06
CA VAL A 15 -21.19 3.17 7.10
C VAL A 15 -21.34 1.77 6.53
N ASN A 16 -20.69 1.52 5.39
CA ASN A 16 -20.58 0.18 4.79
C ASN A 16 -19.15 -0.37 4.98
N LYS A 17 -18.95 -1.68 4.81
CA LYS A 17 -17.65 -2.35 5.02
C LYS A 17 -16.50 -1.67 4.24
N LEU A 18 -16.72 -1.30 2.97
CA LEU A 18 -15.72 -0.59 2.15
C LEU A 18 -15.32 0.75 2.78
N SER A 19 -16.30 1.54 3.21
CA SER A 19 -16.07 2.84 3.85
C SER A 19 -15.38 2.71 5.21
N VAL A 20 -15.63 1.63 5.96
CA VAL A 20 -14.92 1.34 7.21
C VAL A 20 -13.45 1.06 6.94
N GLY A 21 -13.17 0.12 6.02
CA GLY A 21 -11.81 -0.24 5.64
C GLY A 21 -11.01 0.98 5.15
N GLU A 22 -11.62 1.81 4.30
CA GLU A 22 -10.99 3.04 3.79
C GLU A 22 -10.67 4.05 4.90
N ARG A 23 -11.62 4.29 5.81
CA ARG A 23 -11.45 5.25 6.91
C ARG A 23 -10.38 4.77 7.90
N GLN A 24 -10.37 3.48 8.21
CA GLN A 24 -9.35 2.87 9.06
C GLN A 24 -7.98 2.93 8.40
N LEU A 25 -7.87 2.63 7.10
CA LEU A 25 -6.62 2.73 6.35
C LEU A 25 -6.07 4.17 6.34
N ALA A 26 -6.90 5.15 6.00
CA ALA A 26 -6.51 6.56 6.02
C ALA A 26 -6.14 7.04 7.43
N ALA A 27 -6.82 6.55 8.47
CA ALA A 27 -6.43 6.82 9.86
C ALA A 27 -5.06 6.22 10.17
N ALA A 28 -4.82 4.95 9.86
CA ALA A 28 -3.55 4.27 10.11
C ALA A 28 -2.36 4.95 9.42
N ILE A 29 -2.52 5.37 8.15
CA ILE A 29 -1.49 6.11 7.41
C ILE A 29 -1.15 7.42 8.13
N ARG A 30 -2.16 8.19 8.56
CA ARG A 30 -1.93 9.44 9.29
C ARG A 30 -1.27 9.21 10.66
N MET A 31 -1.73 8.19 11.40
CA MET A 31 -1.12 7.80 12.67
C MET A 31 0.36 7.41 12.50
N TYR A 32 0.69 6.72 11.40
CA TYR A 32 2.05 6.37 11.05
C TYR A 32 2.92 7.62 10.87
N PHE A 33 2.50 8.56 10.02
CA PHE A 33 3.27 9.80 9.79
C PHE A 33 3.33 10.71 11.02
N LEU A 34 2.30 10.71 11.87
CA LEU A 34 2.31 11.38 13.17
C LEU A 34 3.22 10.71 14.21
N GLU A 35 3.87 9.60 13.88
CA GLU A 35 4.73 8.83 14.80
C GLU A 35 4.00 8.50 16.12
N LEU A 36 2.71 8.15 16.02
CA LEU A 36 1.93 7.71 17.17
C LEU A 36 2.37 6.32 17.63
N ASP A 37 1.79 5.86 18.74
CA ASP A 37 2.06 4.54 19.31
C ASP A 37 1.99 3.41 18.24
N PRO A 38 3.09 2.64 18.05
CA PRO A 38 3.15 1.59 17.03
C PRO A 38 2.07 0.53 17.17
N LEU A 39 1.65 0.20 18.39
CA LEU A 39 0.63 -0.80 18.65
C LEU A 39 -0.77 -0.29 18.25
N ALA A 40 -1.04 0.99 18.47
CA ALA A 40 -2.26 1.65 18.01
C ALA A 40 -2.32 1.69 16.48
N ILE A 41 -1.22 2.07 15.81
CA ILE A 41 -1.11 2.04 14.34
C ILE A 41 -1.39 0.61 13.83
N HIS A 42 -0.77 -0.39 14.45
CA HIS A 42 -0.92 -1.78 14.04
C HIS A 42 -2.36 -2.29 14.20
N THR A 43 -3.01 -1.88 15.29
CA THR A 43 -4.40 -2.25 15.56
C THR A 43 -5.34 -1.69 14.49
N VAL A 44 -5.19 -0.41 14.15
CA VAL A 44 -6.05 0.26 13.16
C VAL A 44 -5.77 -0.25 11.74
N SER A 45 -4.49 -0.42 11.37
CA SER A 45 -4.10 -0.97 10.06
C SER A 45 -4.54 -2.43 9.90
N SER A 46 -4.39 -3.26 10.93
CA SER A 46 -4.87 -4.64 10.92
C SER A 46 -6.39 -4.73 10.78
N ALA A 47 -7.13 -3.83 11.44
CA ALA A 47 -8.59 -3.77 11.28
C ALA A 47 -8.96 -3.42 9.83
N ALA A 48 -8.28 -2.44 9.23
CA ALA A 48 -8.47 -2.06 7.83
C ALA A 48 -8.18 -3.24 6.89
N HIS A 49 -7.02 -3.89 7.06
CA HIS A 49 -6.59 -5.02 6.25
C HIS A 49 -7.59 -6.17 6.32
N ASN A 50 -8.03 -6.60 7.50
CA ASN A 50 -8.99 -7.70 7.63
C ASN A 50 -10.33 -7.38 6.94
N VAL A 51 -10.87 -6.18 7.13
CA VAL A 51 -12.14 -5.79 6.47
C VAL A 51 -12.03 -5.79 4.95
N LEU A 52 -10.93 -5.25 4.42
CA LEU A 52 -10.70 -5.19 2.97
C LEU A 52 -10.38 -6.57 2.38
N ALA A 53 -9.62 -7.40 3.09
CA ALA A 53 -9.31 -8.76 2.67
C ALA A 53 -10.55 -9.67 2.66
N ASP A 54 -11.44 -9.55 3.66
CA ASP A 54 -12.71 -10.29 3.68
C ASP A 54 -13.59 -9.91 2.48
N LEU A 55 -13.68 -8.61 2.16
CA LEU A 55 -14.39 -8.12 0.97
C LEU A 55 -13.75 -8.61 -0.34
N LEU A 56 -12.42 -8.69 -0.39
CA LEU A 56 -11.69 -9.19 -1.55
C LEU A 56 -11.96 -10.70 -1.73
N GLN A 57 -11.98 -11.45 -0.64
CA GLN A 57 -12.31 -12.86 -0.61
C GLN A 57 -13.76 -13.13 -1.06
N GLU A 58 -14.72 -12.28 -0.66
CA GLU A 58 -16.11 -12.32 -1.15
C GLU A 58 -16.18 -12.16 -2.69
N ARG A 59 -15.16 -11.58 -3.33
CA ARG A 59 -15.02 -11.45 -4.79
C ARG A 59 -14.17 -12.55 -5.44
N GLY A 60 -13.88 -13.65 -4.73
CA GLY A 60 -13.11 -14.78 -5.26
C GLY A 60 -11.59 -14.53 -5.33
N LYS A 61 -11.10 -13.53 -4.59
CA LYS A 61 -9.70 -13.09 -4.62
C LYS A 61 -9.08 -13.24 -3.23
N ASP A 62 -8.15 -14.18 -3.08
CA ASP A 62 -7.44 -14.41 -1.82
C ASP A 62 -6.32 -13.38 -1.60
N ALA A 63 -6.45 -12.54 -0.57
CA ALA A 63 -5.49 -11.48 -0.24
C ALA A 63 -4.05 -11.98 -0.03
N SER A 64 -3.86 -13.25 0.35
CA SER A 64 -2.52 -13.82 0.57
C SER A 64 -1.70 -13.98 -0.71
N VAL A 65 -2.35 -14.04 -1.88
CA VAL A 65 -1.68 -14.29 -3.16
C VAL A 65 -2.14 -13.39 -4.30
N HIS A 66 -3.30 -12.74 -4.18
CA HIS A 66 -3.91 -12.01 -5.29
C HIS A 66 -2.99 -10.93 -5.85
N GLY A 67 -2.34 -10.13 -5.00
CA GLY A 67 -1.42 -9.08 -5.46
C GLY A 67 -0.25 -9.62 -6.26
N VAL A 68 0.32 -10.77 -5.87
CA VAL A 68 1.41 -11.43 -6.58
C VAL A 68 0.94 -11.96 -7.93
N ILE A 69 -0.19 -12.69 -7.93
CA ILE A 69 -0.78 -13.24 -9.16
C ILE A 69 -1.13 -12.11 -10.13
N TYR A 70 -1.79 -11.06 -9.65
CA TYR A 70 -2.15 -9.90 -10.46
C TYR A 70 -0.90 -9.24 -11.07
N GLY A 71 0.15 -9.02 -10.27
CA GLY A 71 1.41 -8.45 -10.75
C GLY A 71 2.06 -9.30 -11.85
N ILE A 72 2.09 -10.63 -11.69
CA ILE A 72 2.63 -11.55 -12.70
C ILE A 72 1.80 -11.51 -13.99
N ILE A 73 0.48 -11.58 -13.90
CA ILE A 73 -0.39 -11.59 -15.08
C ILE A 73 -0.35 -10.24 -15.79
N ARG A 74 -0.27 -9.13 -15.04
CA ARG A 74 -0.06 -7.80 -15.60
C ARG A 74 1.26 -7.72 -16.35
N ALA A 75 2.36 -8.20 -15.75
CA ALA A 75 3.65 -8.28 -16.42
C ALA A 75 3.59 -9.16 -17.68
N ALA A 76 2.82 -10.25 -17.65
CA ALA A 76 2.63 -11.11 -18.80
C ALA A 76 1.90 -10.41 -19.96
N LYS A 77 0.90 -9.57 -19.64
CA LYS A 77 0.22 -8.70 -20.61
C LYS A 77 1.17 -7.66 -21.20
N ASP A 78 1.96 -7.02 -20.35
CA ASP A 78 2.92 -6.00 -20.76
C ASP A 78 4.05 -6.63 -21.60
N LEU A 79 4.49 -7.85 -21.30
CA LEU A 79 5.44 -8.61 -22.12
C LEU A 79 4.84 -8.96 -23.49
N HIS A 80 3.60 -9.44 -23.50
CA HIS A 80 2.89 -9.79 -24.74
C HIS A 80 2.70 -8.59 -25.67
N SER A 81 2.39 -7.41 -25.11
CA SER A 81 2.24 -6.17 -25.88
C SER A 81 3.57 -5.51 -26.27
N GLY A 82 4.70 -6.01 -25.74
CA GLY A 82 6.03 -5.42 -25.95
C GLY A 82 6.30 -4.17 -25.13
N ALA A 83 5.45 -3.86 -24.14
CA ALA A 83 5.64 -2.75 -23.20
C ALA A 83 6.78 -3.00 -22.20
N ILE A 84 7.08 -4.26 -21.92
CA ILE A 84 8.28 -4.67 -21.17
C ILE A 84 9.03 -5.78 -21.93
N THR A 85 10.34 -5.84 -21.73
CA THR A 85 11.25 -6.81 -22.38
C THR A 85 11.54 -8.01 -21.48
N GLU A 86 11.94 -9.13 -22.09
CA GLU A 86 12.38 -10.33 -21.35
C GLU A 86 13.52 -10.02 -20.37
N LYS A 87 14.47 -9.17 -20.78
CA LYS A 87 15.63 -8.77 -19.98
C LYS A 87 15.22 -8.00 -18.72
N GLU A 88 14.19 -7.17 -18.80
CA GLU A 88 13.69 -6.42 -17.64
C GLU A 88 13.10 -7.36 -16.59
N ILE A 89 12.36 -8.39 -17.02
CA ILE A 89 11.76 -9.39 -16.11
C ILE A 89 12.83 -10.31 -15.51
N GLN A 90 13.87 -10.67 -16.27
CA GLN A 90 14.98 -11.48 -15.74
C GLN A 90 15.69 -10.81 -14.56
N ASN A 91 15.65 -9.48 -14.46
CA ASN A 91 16.22 -8.75 -13.33
C ASN A 91 15.34 -8.79 -12.06
N TRP A 92 14.17 -9.45 -12.09
CA TRP A 92 13.27 -9.55 -10.95
C TRP A 92 13.61 -10.71 -10.01
N GLY A 93 14.45 -11.65 -10.46
CA GLY A 93 14.91 -12.79 -9.68
C GLY A 93 14.74 -14.12 -10.40
N GLU A 94 15.25 -15.18 -9.77
CA GLU A 94 15.19 -16.54 -10.32
C GLU A 94 13.74 -17.01 -10.48
N GLY A 95 13.39 -17.52 -11.67
CA GLY A 95 12.08 -18.08 -11.99
C GLY A 95 10.97 -17.07 -12.30
N ALA A 96 11.20 -15.76 -12.10
CA ALA A 96 10.20 -14.73 -12.40
C ALA A 96 9.83 -14.70 -13.89
N PHE A 97 10.84 -14.77 -14.77
CA PHE A 97 10.63 -14.74 -16.22
C PHE A 97 9.82 -15.95 -16.72
N GLU A 98 10.13 -17.14 -16.24
CA GLU A 98 9.49 -18.40 -16.60
C GLU A 98 8.02 -18.39 -16.20
N LEU A 99 7.73 -17.83 -15.02
CA LEU A 99 6.37 -17.67 -14.52
C LEU A 99 5.59 -16.65 -15.37
N VAL A 100 6.16 -15.47 -15.64
CA VAL A 100 5.53 -14.45 -16.49
C VAL A 100 5.29 -14.99 -17.90
N LYS A 101 6.27 -15.69 -18.49
CA LYS A 101 6.16 -16.33 -19.81
C LYS A 101 5.14 -17.47 -19.85
N GLN A 102 4.93 -18.18 -18.75
CA GLN A 102 3.85 -19.15 -18.67
C GLN A 102 2.48 -18.46 -18.78
N TYR A 103 2.30 -17.33 -18.09
CA TYR A 103 1.05 -16.57 -18.11
C TYR A 103 0.85 -15.77 -19.39
N SER A 104 1.90 -15.44 -20.16
CA SER A 104 1.76 -14.68 -21.42
C SER A 104 0.95 -15.43 -22.47
N LYS A 105 0.92 -16.77 -22.39
CA LYS A 105 0.08 -17.63 -23.23
C LYS A 105 -1.42 -17.36 -23.08
N LEU A 106 -1.87 -16.88 -21.91
CA LEU A 106 -3.27 -16.49 -21.73
C LEU A 106 -3.68 -15.38 -22.70
N PHE A 107 -2.76 -14.46 -23.02
CA PHE A 107 -3.02 -13.35 -23.95
C PHE A 107 -2.84 -13.73 -25.41
N GLU A 108 -2.19 -14.85 -25.71
CA GLU A 108 -2.22 -15.44 -27.06
C GLU A 108 -3.60 -16.03 -27.38
N GLU A 109 -4.27 -16.60 -26.36
CA GLU A 109 -5.60 -17.18 -26.48
C GLU A 109 -6.72 -16.13 -26.37
N ASP A 110 -6.57 -15.18 -25.44
CA ASP A 110 -7.52 -14.08 -25.19
C ASP A 110 -6.78 -12.75 -24.96
N PRO A 111 -6.50 -11.99 -26.03
CA PRO A 111 -5.81 -10.69 -25.94
C PRO A 111 -6.55 -9.65 -25.08
N ASP A 112 -7.87 -9.79 -24.96
CA ASP A 112 -8.76 -8.85 -24.27
C ASP A 112 -9.11 -9.30 -22.84
N LEU A 113 -8.42 -10.33 -22.32
CA LEU A 113 -8.64 -10.86 -20.97
C LEU A 113 -8.67 -9.74 -19.92
N ASP A 114 -9.82 -9.66 -19.23
CA ASP A 114 -10.03 -8.72 -18.13
C ASP A 114 -9.39 -9.25 -16.84
N LEU A 115 -8.29 -8.61 -16.44
CA LEU A 115 -7.55 -8.93 -15.23
C LEU A 115 -8.42 -8.84 -13.97
N ASP A 116 -9.43 -7.99 -13.96
CA ASP A 116 -10.28 -7.79 -12.79
C ASP A 116 -11.21 -8.98 -12.52
N GLN A 117 -11.46 -9.83 -13.53
CA GLN A 117 -12.28 -11.05 -13.40
C GLN A 117 -11.48 -12.26 -12.91
N ILE A 118 -10.16 -12.12 -12.74
CA ILE A 118 -9.31 -13.23 -12.34
C ILE A 118 -9.55 -13.56 -10.86
N ASN A 119 -10.00 -14.79 -10.63
CA ASN A 119 -10.06 -15.38 -9.30
C ASN A 119 -8.67 -15.89 -8.90
N SER A 120 -8.34 -15.75 -7.62
CA SER A 120 -7.09 -16.25 -7.08
C SER A 120 -7.33 -16.96 -5.76
N SER A 121 -6.68 -18.11 -5.59
CA SER A 121 -6.73 -18.87 -4.35
C SER A 121 -5.38 -19.50 -4.08
N ALA A 122 -5.04 -19.67 -2.80
CA ALA A 122 -3.84 -20.39 -2.37
C ALA A 122 -4.19 -21.71 -1.66
N PRO A 123 -3.23 -22.64 -1.57
CA PRO A 123 -3.37 -23.81 -0.72
C PRO A 123 -3.71 -23.43 0.72
N SER A 124 -4.64 -24.15 1.36
CA SER A 124 -5.13 -23.81 2.71
C SER A 124 -4.05 -23.74 3.80
N GLU A 125 -2.96 -24.49 3.65
CA GLU A 125 -1.79 -24.40 4.54
C GLU A 125 -1.08 -23.05 4.42
N PHE A 126 -0.84 -22.59 3.19
CA PHE A 126 -0.25 -21.29 2.91
C PHE A 126 -1.13 -20.15 3.46
N VAL A 127 -2.43 -20.19 3.16
CA VAL A 127 -3.40 -19.20 3.65
C VAL A 127 -3.40 -19.13 5.18
N ARG A 128 -3.39 -20.29 5.86
CA ARG A 128 -3.31 -20.34 7.32
C ARG A 128 -2.01 -19.74 7.85
N ALA A 129 -0.87 -20.08 7.25
CA ALA A 129 0.43 -19.54 7.66
C ALA A 129 0.49 -18.01 7.48
N TYR A 130 0.05 -17.52 6.33
CA TYR A 130 -0.05 -16.08 6.03
C TYR A 130 -0.89 -15.36 7.10
N TRP A 131 -2.11 -15.84 7.37
CA TRP A 131 -2.98 -15.18 8.35
C TRP A 131 -2.51 -15.35 9.79
N ALA A 132 -1.86 -16.46 10.14
CA ALA A 132 -1.29 -16.66 11.46
C ALA A 132 -0.18 -15.65 11.76
N ASP A 133 0.67 -15.37 10.77
CA ASP A 133 1.71 -14.36 10.90
C ASP A 133 1.13 -12.94 11.04
N ARG A 134 0.23 -12.56 10.13
CA ARG A 134 -0.43 -11.24 10.13
C ARG A 134 -1.25 -10.95 11.37
N ARG A 135 -1.86 -11.98 11.96
CA ARG A 135 -2.70 -11.83 13.15
C ARG A 135 -1.93 -12.06 14.45
N ARG A 136 -0.61 -12.26 14.41
CA ARG A 136 0.20 -12.56 15.61
C ARG A 136 0.02 -11.50 16.70
N SER A 137 0.28 -10.24 16.38
CA SER A 137 0.16 -9.12 17.34
C SER A 137 -1.29 -8.89 17.78
N TYR A 138 -2.24 -8.97 16.85
CA TYR A 138 -3.67 -8.88 17.17
C TYR A 138 -4.12 -9.98 18.14
N ASN A 139 -3.71 -11.24 17.89
CA ASN A 139 -4.06 -12.39 18.72
C ASN A 139 -3.39 -12.29 20.10
N TYR A 140 -2.16 -11.78 20.16
CA TYR A 140 -1.51 -11.48 21.43
C TYR A 140 -2.36 -10.51 22.26
N LEU A 141 -2.77 -9.37 21.69
CA LEU A 141 -3.58 -8.38 22.40
C LEU A 141 -4.93 -8.93 22.86
N LYS A 142 -5.57 -9.75 22.03
CA LYS A 142 -6.84 -10.41 22.35
C LYS A 142 -6.73 -11.37 23.55
N HIS A 143 -5.53 -11.86 23.86
CA HIS A 143 -5.28 -12.87 24.89
C HIS A 143 -4.34 -12.40 26.01
N ALA A 144 -3.96 -11.13 26.01
CA ALA A 144 -3.04 -10.55 26.99
C ALA A 144 -3.60 -10.61 28.44
N ASP A 145 -4.91 -10.71 28.61
CA ASP A 145 -5.56 -10.89 29.92
C ASP A 145 -5.29 -12.26 30.54
N ARG A 146 -5.06 -13.29 29.73
CA ARG A 146 -4.83 -14.68 30.16
C ARG A 146 -3.38 -14.95 30.55
N ASP A 147 -2.46 -14.13 30.06
CA ASP A 147 -1.03 -14.25 30.36
C ASP A 147 -0.42 -12.86 30.62
N ALA A 148 -0.62 -12.36 31.84
CA ALA A 148 -0.15 -11.04 32.27
C ALA A 148 1.38 -10.89 32.26
N ARG A 149 2.15 -11.97 32.02
CA ARG A 149 3.62 -11.94 31.93
C ARG A 149 4.14 -12.14 30.51
N ALA A 150 3.27 -12.49 29.57
CA ALA A 150 3.67 -12.49 28.18
C ALA A 150 4.12 -11.08 27.79
N LEU A 151 5.09 -11.00 26.87
CA LEU A 151 5.57 -9.76 26.29
C LEU A 151 5.41 -9.87 24.78
N LEU A 152 4.92 -8.81 24.15
CA LEU A 152 4.93 -8.68 22.69
C LEU A 152 6.23 -8.02 22.30
N ASP A 153 7.03 -8.72 21.49
CA ASP A 153 8.22 -8.13 20.91
C ASP A 153 7.81 -7.10 19.85
N GLU A 154 8.22 -5.84 20.05
CA GLU A 154 7.93 -4.74 19.12
C GLU A 154 8.46 -5.02 17.71
N ALA A 155 9.54 -5.81 17.58
CA ALA A 155 10.05 -6.24 16.27
C ALA A 155 9.06 -7.10 15.47
N THR A 156 8.02 -7.64 16.12
CA THR A 156 6.94 -8.38 15.45
C THR A 156 5.81 -7.47 14.95
N ILE A 157 5.83 -6.19 15.31
CA ILE A 157 4.85 -5.20 14.84
C ILE A 157 5.37 -4.57 13.55
N ASN A 158 4.87 -5.05 12.41
CA ASN A 158 5.20 -4.49 11.10
C ASN A 158 4.03 -3.64 10.57
N ASN A 159 4.07 -2.35 10.90
CA ASN A 159 3.03 -1.39 10.52
C ASN A 159 3.04 -1.12 9.02
N GLU A 160 4.24 -0.98 8.45
CA GLU A 160 4.45 -0.62 7.06
C GLU A 160 3.85 -1.65 6.13
N ASP A 161 4.17 -2.92 6.37
CA ASP A 161 3.67 -4.03 5.58
C ASP A 161 2.16 -4.22 5.78
N THR A 162 1.64 -4.07 7.00
CA THR A 162 0.18 -4.19 7.24
C THR A 162 -0.60 -3.08 6.54
N ILE A 163 -0.10 -1.84 6.55
CA ILE A 163 -0.69 -0.71 5.78
C ILE A 163 -0.60 -1.01 4.28
N LEU A 164 0.55 -1.49 3.79
CA LEU A 164 0.73 -1.82 2.38
C LEU A 164 -0.24 -2.91 1.91
N GLN A 165 -0.41 -4.00 2.68
CA GLN A 165 -1.38 -5.05 2.35
C GLN A 165 -2.81 -4.50 2.29
N ALA A 166 -3.18 -3.58 3.19
CA ALA A 166 -4.48 -2.92 3.15
C ALA A 166 -4.65 -2.03 1.90
N ILE A 167 -3.60 -1.29 1.49
CA ILE A 167 -3.59 -0.51 0.24
C ILE A 167 -3.80 -1.43 -0.97
N VAL A 168 -3.07 -2.55 -1.03
CA VAL A 168 -3.18 -3.53 -2.12
C VAL A 168 -4.60 -4.11 -2.18
N CYS A 169 -5.17 -4.52 -1.05
CA CYS A 169 -6.57 -4.98 -1.02
C CYS A 169 -7.55 -3.90 -1.49
N SER A 170 -7.36 -2.65 -1.05
CA SER A 170 -8.18 -1.50 -1.47
C SER A 170 -8.13 -1.27 -2.98
N GLN A 171 -6.95 -1.35 -3.59
CA GLN A 171 -6.77 -1.21 -5.04
C GLN A 171 -7.50 -2.31 -5.80
N HIS A 172 -7.36 -3.57 -5.40
CA HIS A 172 -8.06 -4.70 -6.04
C HIS A 172 -9.58 -4.74 -5.79
N LEU A 173 -10.06 -3.91 -4.86
CA LEU A 173 -11.48 -3.65 -4.66
C LEU A 173 -12.01 -2.51 -5.54
N ASN A 174 -11.17 -1.94 -6.42
CA ASN A 174 -11.45 -0.80 -7.29
C ASN A 174 -11.83 0.46 -6.49
N MET A 175 -11.19 0.62 -5.33
CA MET A 175 -11.33 1.82 -4.51
C MET A 175 -10.37 2.91 -5.01
N LYS A 176 -10.78 4.17 -4.83
CA LYS A 176 -9.96 5.33 -5.23
C LYS A 176 -8.57 5.27 -4.58
N HIS A 177 -7.54 5.51 -5.38
CA HIS A 177 -6.19 5.70 -4.86
C HIS A 177 -6.06 7.13 -4.33
N THR A 178 -6.19 7.29 -3.02
CA THR A 178 -6.18 8.61 -2.38
C THR A 178 -4.76 9.16 -2.23
N ALA A 179 -4.63 10.47 -2.02
CA ALA A 179 -3.34 11.12 -1.79
C ALA A 179 -2.56 10.48 -0.62
N ASP A 180 -3.24 10.11 0.48
CA ASP A 180 -2.63 9.44 1.62
C ASP A 180 -1.96 8.10 1.22
N LYS A 181 -2.63 7.29 0.39
CA LYS A 181 -2.10 6.00 -0.10
C LYS A 181 -0.91 6.23 -1.02
N HIS A 182 -1.03 7.19 -1.94
CA HIS A 182 0.02 7.52 -2.88
C HIS A 182 1.28 8.02 -2.16
N PHE A 183 1.10 8.93 -1.19
CA PHE A 183 2.19 9.44 -0.36
C PHE A 183 2.86 8.32 0.43
N PHE A 184 2.06 7.47 1.10
CA PHE A 184 2.60 6.33 1.84
C PHE A 184 3.45 5.41 0.95
N PHE A 185 2.96 5.08 -0.25
CA PHE A 185 3.68 4.24 -1.21
C PHE A 185 5.02 4.87 -1.64
N CYS A 186 5.02 6.15 -2.03
CA CYS A 186 6.24 6.88 -2.41
C CYS A 186 7.24 6.97 -1.25
N ALA A 187 6.75 7.22 -0.03
CA ALA A 187 7.59 7.24 1.17
C ALA A 187 8.25 5.88 1.43
N MET A 188 7.53 4.76 1.25
CA MET A 188 8.11 3.42 1.42
C MET A 188 9.21 3.13 0.40
N ILE A 189 9.07 3.61 -0.84
CA ILE A 189 10.13 3.49 -1.85
C ILE A 189 11.33 4.35 -1.48
N ALA A 190 11.11 5.63 -1.15
CA ALA A 190 12.18 6.55 -0.79
C ALA A 190 12.97 6.09 0.46
N LEU A 191 12.30 5.44 1.42
CA LEU A 191 12.93 4.83 2.60
C LEU A 191 13.66 3.50 2.29
N GLY A 192 13.65 3.04 1.04
CA GLY A 192 14.24 1.76 0.64
C GLY A 192 13.51 0.53 1.20
N LYS A 193 12.27 0.70 1.68
CA LYS A 193 11.41 -0.39 2.17
C LYS A 193 10.71 -1.12 1.03
N MET A 194 10.55 -0.43 -0.10
CA MET A 194 10.01 -0.98 -1.34
C MET A 194 10.96 -0.67 -2.50
N LYS A 195 10.94 -1.52 -3.53
CA LYS A 195 11.68 -1.28 -4.77
C LYS A 195 10.84 -0.38 -5.68
N GLY A 196 11.38 0.78 -6.04
CA GLY A 196 10.82 1.67 -7.05
C GLY A 196 11.18 1.26 -8.48
N ASN A 197 10.76 2.07 -9.46
CA ASN A 197 11.23 1.97 -10.82
C ASN A 197 12.28 3.07 -11.08
N ASP A 198 13.56 2.70 -11.05
CA ASP A 198 14.65 3.67 -11.22
C ASP A 198 14.60 4.41 -12.57
N GLN A 199 13.99 3.80 -13.60
CA GLN A 199 13.87 4.40 -14.94
C GLN A 199 12.69 5.36 -15.04
N GLN A 200 11.68 5.18 -14.20
CA GLN A 200 10.44 5.97 -14.19
C GLN A 200 9.97 6.13 -12.74
N PRO A 201 10.70 6.89 -11.91
CA PRO A 201 10.30 7.12 -10.53
C PRO A 201 9.01 7.92 -10.51
N PHE A 202 8.18 7.72 -9.48
CA PHE A 202 7.06 8.64 -9.24
C PHE A 202 7.60 10.02 -8.87
N ASP A 203 6.93 11.10 -9.26
CA ASP A 203 7.38 12.46 -8.95
C ASP A 203 7.59 12.65 -7.45
N LEU A 204 6.65 12.16 -6.64
CA LEU A 204 6.74 12.25 -5.19
C LEU A 204 7.84 11.36 -4.62
N GLU A 205 8.10 10.20 -5.22
CA GLU A 205 9.27 9.37 -4.88
C GLU A 205 10.57 10.12 -5.18
N PHE A 206 10.66 10.76 -6.36
CA PHE A 206 11.81 11.56 -6.76
C PHE A 206 12.01 12.76 -5.82
N LEU A 207 10.94 13.46 -5.44
CA LEU A 207 10.99 14.56 -4.47
C LEU A 207 11.46 14.09 -3.09
N MET A 208 11.19 12.84 -2.70
CA MET A 208 11.66 12.28 -1.44
C MET A 208 13.06 11.67 -1.53
N ARG A 209 13.64 11.57 -2.72
CA ARG A 209 14.93 10.93 -2.93
C ARG A 209 16.03 11.72 -2.21
N GLY A 210 16.79 11.03 -1.37
CA GLY A 210 17.87 11.63 -0.58
C GLY A 210 17.41 12.26 0.73
N MET A 211 16.10 12.42 0.96
CA MET A 211 15.58 12.84 2.27
C MET A 211 15.84 11.75 3.31
N SER A 212 16.20 12.16 4.52
CA SER A 212 16.25 11.28 5.68
C SER A 212 14.84 10.82 6.06
N GLN A 213 14.77 9.72 6.83
CA GLN A 213 13.50 9.24 7.36
C GLN A 213 12.74 10.34 8.11
N LYS A 214 13.45 11.15 8.90
CA LYS A 214 12.83 12.21 9.69
C LYS A 214 12.17 13.29 8.82
N GLU A 215 12.82 13.69 7.74
CA GLU A 215 12.28 14.68 6.81
C GLU A 215 11.07 14.13 6.04
N ILE A 216 11.10 12.87 5.62
CA ILE A 216 9.94 12.21 4.98
C ILE A 216 8.75 12.15 5.95
N MET A 217 9.00 11.80 7.22
CA MET A 217 7.94 11.79 8.24
C MET A 217 7.37 13.18 8.50
N ALA A 218 8.21 14.21 8.61
CA ALA A 218 7.78 15.60 8.75
C ALA A 218 6.95 16.09 7.55
N LEU A 219 7.35 15.73 6.33
CA LEU A 219 6.59 16.02 5.11
C LEU A 219 5.21 15.33 5.13
N GLY A 220 5.15 14.08 5.58
CA GLY A 220 3.90 13.34 5.74
C GLY A 220 2.97 13.98 6.78
N ARG A 221 3.50 14.39 7.94
CA ARG A 221 2.72 15.13 8.96
C ARG A 221 2.13 16.41 8.38
N ARG A 222 2.95 17.20 7.70
CA ARG A 222 2.52 18.49 7.12
C ARG A 222 1.40 18.32 6.10
N ASN A 223 1.53 17.37 5.19
CA ASN A 223 0.62 17.24 4.05
C ASN A 223 -0.63 16.41 4.35
N LEU A 224 -0.51 15.35 5.16
CA LEU A 224 -1.62 14.42 5.40
C LEU A 224 -2.35 14.69 6.73
N CYS A 225 -1.70 15.37 7.67
CA CYS A 225 -2.14 15.46 9.05
C CYS A 225 -2.40 16.91 9.49
N GLN A 226 -3.01 17.75 8.64
CA GLN A 226 -3.24 19.22 8.79
C GLN A 226 -3.83 19.74 10.13
N ALA A 227 -3.95 18.92 11.18
CA ALA A 227 -4.05 19.38 12.56
C ALA A 227 -2.65 19.82 13.08
N SER A 228 -2.52 21.12 13.32
CA SER A 228 -1.31 21.85 13.71
C SER A 228 -0.53 21.24 14.89
N TYR A 229 0.66 20.69 14.61
CA TYR A 229 1.72 20.52 15.61
C TYR A 229 2.60 21.78 15.63
N PRO A 230 2.72 22.49 16.77
CA PRO A 230 3.50 23.72 16.88
C PRO A 230 5.02 23.50 16.98
N ASP A 231 5.48 22.29 17.32
CA ASP A 231 6.91 22.02 17.62
C ASP A 231 7.73 21.49 16.42
N ASP A 232 7.27 21.69 15.17
CA ASP A 232 7.85 21.06 13.97
C ASP A 232 8.39 22.07 12.94
N GLU A 233 8.65 23.33 13.34
CA GLU A 233 9.07 24.39 12.41
C GLU A 233 10.42 24.11 11.72
N ASP A 234 11.43 23.67 12.47
CA ASP A 234 12.78 23.39 11.92
C ASP A 234 12.75 22.32 10.80
N TYR A 235 11.96 21.26 10.99
CA TYR A 235 11.85 20.18 9.99
C TYR A 235 10.95 20.55 8.82
N ARG A 236 9.99 21.46 9.03
CA ARG A 236 9.16 21.98 7.95
C ARG A 236 9.96 22.84 6.98
N GLU A 237 10.88 23.66 7.49
CA GLU A 237 11.77 24.47 6.67
C GLU A 237 12.73 23.59 5.89
N SER A 238 13.44 22.67 6.55
CA SER A 238 14.36 21.73 5.89
C SER A 238 13.68 20.85 4.84
N ALA A 239 12.50 20.29 5.13
CA ALA A 239 11.75 19.49 4.15
C ALA A 239 11.23 20.35 2.98
N GLN A 240 10.90 21.63 3.22
CA GLN A 240 10.50 22.57 2.16
C GLN A 240 11.69 22.93 1.28
N GLU A 241 12.84 23.26 1.86
CA GLU A 241 14.06 23.59 1.13
C GLU A 241 14.47 22.43 0.22
N GLN A 242 14.50 21.19 0.75
CA GLN A 242 14.82 20.01 -0.06
C GLN A 242 13.77 19.76 -1.15
N MET A 243 12.49 20.00 -0.87
CA MET A 243 11.42 19.86 -1.87
C MET A 243 11.57 20.92 -2.97
N ASP A 244 11.88 22.16 -2.63
CA ASP A 244 12.11 23.26 -3.58
C ASP A 244 13.38 23.03 -4.41
N GLU A 245 14.43 22.44 -3.82
CA GLU A 245 15.61 22.00 -4.55
C GLU A 245 15.28 20.87 -5.54
N ASN A 246 14.56 19.84 -5.09
CA ASN A 246 14.17 18.72 -5.95
C ASN A 246 13.20 19.15 -7.06
N LEU A 247 12.32 20.13 -6.81
CA LEU A 247 11.44 20.74 -7.82
C LEU A 247 12.22 21.45 -8.93
N LYS A 248 13.33 22.13 -8.62
CA LYS A 248 14.19 22.76 -9.65
C LYS A 248 14.78 21.72 -10.61
N HIS A 249 15.05 20.52 -10.12
CA HIS A 249 15.53 19.41 -10.96
C HIS A 249 14.42 18.78 -11.81
N LEU A 250 13.16 18.88 -11.39
CA LEU A 250 12.02 18.38 -12.15
C LEU A 250 11.66 19.29 -13.34
N ASP A 251 11.83 20.61 -13.23
CA ASP A 251 11.60 21.53 -14.36
C ASP A 251 12.54 21.26 -15.55
N GLU A 252 13.65 20.55 -15.32
CA GLU A 252 14.61 20.15 -16.36
C GLU A 252 14.32 18.77 -16.97
N GLN A 253 13.37 18.02 -16.40
CA GLN A 253 13.01 16.66 -16.82
C GLN A 253 11.56 16.63 -17.34
N ASP A 254 11.32 15.89 -18.41
CA ASP A 254 9.99 15.74 -19.01
C ASP A 254 9.15 14.81 -18.11
N VAL A 255 8.58 15.37 -17.04
CA VAL A 255 7.98 14.61 -15.94
C VAL A 255 6.45 14.55 -16.09
N GLN A 256 5.88 13.36 -15.89
CA GLN A 256 4.43 13.14 -15.94
C GLN A 256 3.79 13.16 -14.54
N PHE A 257 3.10 14.26 -14.24
CA PHE A 257 2.29 14.35 -13.03
C PHE A 257 1.17 13.31 -13.02
N PHE A 258 1.09 12.55 -11.92
CA PHE A 258 -0.08 11.72 -11.65
C PHE A 258 -1.29 12.65 -11.43
N GLN A 259 -2.17 12.73 -12.43
CA GLN A 259 -3.47 13.38 -12.27
C GLN A 259 -4.36 12.45 -11.44
N ALA A 260 -4.44 12.72 -10.15
CA ALA A 260 -5.44 12.08 -9.31
C ALA A 260 -6.83 12.61 -9.71
N ASP A 261 -7.60 11.83 -10.48
CA ASP A 261 -9.05 12.02 -10.66
C ASP A 261 -9.77 12.12 -9.31
#